data_AF-A0A0N1F4S6-F1
#
_entry.id   AF-A0A0N1F4S6-F1
#
_cell.length_a   1.000
_cell.length_b   1.000
_cell.length_c   1.000
_cell.angle_alpha   90.00
_cell.angle_beta   90.00
_cell.angle_gamma   90.00
#
_symmetry.space_group_name_H-M   'P 1'
#
loop_
_entity.id
_entity.type
_entity.pdbx_description
1 polymer ?
#
loop_
_entity_poly.entity_id
_entity_poly.type
_entity_poly.pdbx_seq_one_letter_code
_entity_poly.pdbx_strand_id
1 'polypeptide(L)'
;MAAKRGGKRPGAGRTKGLLNRATKEHKATLSDLARTHTAVALKALVTVATKGESESARVSAANALLDRAYGKPRQSIEHMGEGGGPIQTQGVVLDPERLKAMTDDELAALEKALGRLQRGDSDGAGRDDGPVSADAYSGTLDGDEE
;
A
#
# COMPACT_ATOMS: atom_id res chain seq x y z
N MET A 1 14.73 5.06 -52.13
CA MET A 1 13.64 5.68 -51.34
C MET A 1 13.62 5.04 -49.95
N ALA A 2 14.23 5.67 -48.94
CA ALA A 2 14.32 5.10 -47.59
C ALA A 2 13.09 5.49 -46.75
N ALA A 3 12.37 4.50 -46.23
CA ALA A 3 11.19 4.73 -45.39
C ALA A 3 11.56 5.40 -44.07
N LYS A 4 10.92 6.54 -43.78
CA LYS A 4 11.10 7.35 -42.56
C LYS A 4 10.58 6.58 -41.34
N ARG A 5 11.46 5.90 -40.59
CA ARG A 5 11.07 5.08 -39.42
C ARG A 5 10.87 5.96 -38.17
N GLY A 6 9.73 5.73 -37.50
CA GLY A 6 9.41 5.97 -36.07
C GLY A 6 10.08 7.15 -35.35
N GLY A 7 9.57 8.37 -35.51
CA GLY A 7 9.87 9.50 -34.63
C GLY A 7 8.95 9.56 -33.41
N LYS A 8 9.42 10.21 -32.32
CA LYS A 8 8.68 10.42 -31.07
C LYS A 8 7.39 11.20 -31.36
N ARG A 9 6.23 10.54 -31.24
CA ARG A 9 4.91 11.19 -31.33
C ARG A 9 4.49 11.67 -29.93
N PRO A 10 3.79 12.80 -29.79
CA PRO A 10 3.17 13.17 -28.53
C PRO A 10 2.24 12.03 -28.07
N GLY A 11 2.46 11.51 -26.86
CA GLY A 11 1.75 10.33 -26.34
C GLY A 11 2.33 8.96 -26.76
N ALA A 12 3.41 8.90 -27.56
CA ALA A 12 4.09 7.65 -27.86
C ALA A 12 5.15 7.32 -26.79
N GLY A 13 5.00 6.15 -26.18
CA GLY A 13 5.91 5.61 -25.18
C GLY A 13 5.20 5.28 -23.86
N ARG A 14 5.85 4.45 -23.06
CA ARG A 14 5.39 4.11 -21.71
C ARG A 14 5.47 5.37 -20.83
N THR A 15 4.36 5.78 -20.24
CA THR A 15 4.30 6.92 -19.31
C THR A 15 5.29 6.73 -18.16
N LYS A 16 6.15 7.73 -17.93
CA LYS A 16 7.22 7.68 -16.93
C LYS A 16 6.60 7.55 -15.54
N GLY A 17 6.92 6.47 -14.83
CA GLY A 17 6.44 6.24 -13.46
C GLY A 17 5.31 5.21 -13.32
N LEU A 18 4.67 4.75 -14.41
CA LEU A 18 3.73 3.64 -14.29
C LEU A 18 4.48 2.34 -13.97
N LEU A 19 4.08 1.64 -12.91
CA LEU A 19 4.53 0.28 -12.65
C LEU A 19 3.94 -0.65 -13.72
N ASN A 20 4.72 -1.62 -14.19
CA ASN A 20 4.20 -2.59 -15.16
C ASN A 20 3.08 -3.41 -14.48
N ARG A 21 1.92 -3.50 -15.15
CA ARG A 21 0.73 -4.19 -14.63
C ARG A 21 1.05 -5.62 -14.21
N ALA A 22 1.86 -6.33 -15.01
CA ALA A 22 2.34 -7.67 -14.69
C ALA A 22 3.13 -7.70 -13.36
N THR A 23 3.98 -6.70 -13.11
CA THR A 23 4.77 -6.64 -11.87
C THR A 23 3.89 -6.35 -10.65
N LYS A 24 2.80 -5.59 -10.82
CA LYS A 24 1.81 -5.35 -9.77
C LYS A 24 0.99 -6.62 -9.46
N GLU A 25 0.53 -7.30 -10.50
CA GLU A 25 -0.22 -8.57 -10.39
C GLU A 25 0.65 -9.66 -9.74
N HIS A 26 1.87 -9.88 -10.22
CA HIS A 26 2.79 -10.87 -9.63
C HIS A 26 3.17 -10.54 -8.19
N LYS A 27 3.31 -9.26 -7.84
CA LYS A 27 3.57 -8.85 -6.46
C LYS A 27 2.38 -9.12 -5.55
N ALA A 28 1.15 -8.91 -6.04
CA ALA A 28 -0.07 -9.25 -5.31
C ALA A 28 -0.15 -10.77 -5.07
N THR A 29 0.03 -11.58 -6.13
CA THR A 29 -0.01 -13.04 -6.01
C THR A 29 1.07 -13.59 -5.08
N LEU A 30 2.29 -13.06 -5.15
CA LEU A 30 3.38 -13.47 -4.24
C LEU A 30 3.09 -13.09 -2.79
N SER A 31 2.48 -11.92 -2.57
CA SER A 31 2.11 -11.48 -1.22
C SER A 31 1.04 -12.38 -0.62
N ASP A 32 0.07 -12.82 -1.43
CA ASP A 32 -0.98 -13.72 -0.98
C ASP A 32 -0.44 -15.12 -0.67
N LEU A 33 0.45 -15.66 -1.50
CA LEU A 33 1.19 -16.89 -1.19
C LEU A 33 2.05 -16.75 0.07
N ALA A 34 2.71 -15.61 0.29
CA ALA A 34 3.51 -15.41 1.50
C ALA A 34 2.63 -15.37 2.77
N ARG A 35 1.39 -14.84 2.67
CA ARG A 35 0.44 -14.79 3.79
C ARG A 35 -0.01 -16.17 4.23
N THR A 36 -0.17 -17.13 3.32
CA THR A 36 -0.56 -18.50 3.70
C THR A 36 0.53 -19.20 4.52
N HIS A 37 1.80 -18.85 4.31
CA HIS A 37 2.94 -19.43 5.04
C HIS A 37 3.25 -18.75 6.38
N THR A 38 2.47 -17.74 6.80
CA THR A 38 2.73 -16.98 8.04
C THR A 38 2.81 -17.88 9.28
N ALA A 39 1.95 -18.90 9.38
CA ALA A 39 1.94 -19.83 10.51
C ALA A 39 3.24 -20.64 10.61
N VAL A 40 3.75 -21.13 9.48
CA VAL A 40 5.02 -21.87 9.40
C VAL A 40 6.19 -20.96 9.77
N ALA A 41 6.20 -19.72 9.26
CA ALA A 41 7.22 -18.75 9.58
C ALA A 41 7.24 -18.40 11.08
N LEU A 42 6.07 -18.29 11.72
CA LEU A 42 5.97 -18.04 13.15
C LEU A 42 6.54 -19.21 13.97
N LYS A 43 6.18 -20.45 13.60
CA LYS A 43 6.73 -21.65 14.24
C LYS A 43 8.25 -21.73 14.10
N ALA A 44 8.78 -21.36 12.93
CA ALA A 44 10.22 -21.30 12.70
C ALA A 44 10.89 -20.26 13.63
N LEU A 45 10.33 -19.06 13.76
CA LEU A 45 10.86 -18.04 14.68
C LEU A 45 10.88 -18.52 16.14
N VAL A 46 9.81 -19.17 16.60
CA VAL A 46 9.75 -19.74 17.97
C VAL A 46 10.80 -20.84 18.15
N THR A 47 10.98 -21.70 17.13
CA THR A 47 12.00 -22.75 17.16
C THR A 47 13.41 -22.16 17.21
N VAL A 48 13.70 -21.13 16.41
CA VAL A 48 15.00 -20.45 16.43
C VAL A 48 15.22 -19.75 17.77
N ALA A 49 14.21 -19.10 18.35
CA ALA A 49 14.34 -18.43 19.64
C ALA A 49 14.64 -19.41 20.80
N THR A 50 14.10 -20.63 20.73
CA THR A 50 14.24 -21.64 21.80
C THR A 50 15.42 -22.60 21.61
N LYS A 51 15.68 -23.03 20.38
CA LYS A 51 16.65 -24.08 20.03
C LYS A 51 17.74 -23.64 19.06
N GLY A 52 17.77 -22.36 18.66
CA GLY A 52 18.75 -21.86 17.70
C GLY A 52 20.18 -22.01 18.22
N GLU A 53 21.09 -22.41 17.34
CA GLU A 53 22.50 -22.67 17.67
C GLU A 53 23.28 -21.41 18.04
N SER A 54 22.91 -20.26 17.46
CA SER A 54 23.56 -18.97 17.70
C SER A 54 22.72 -18.08 18.61
N GLU A 55 23.37 -17.46 19.60
CA GLU A 55 22.76 -16.42 20.44
C GLU A 55 22.21 -15.25 19.62
N SER A 56 22.95 -14.82 18.59
CA SER A 56 22.50 -13.75 17.70
C SER A 56 21.21 -14.12 16.98
N ALA A 57 21.09 -15.37 16.52
CA ALA A 57 19.87 -15.87 15.89
C ALA A 57 18.70 -15.92 16.88
N ARG A 58 18.94 -16.38 18.12
CA ARG A 58 17.94 -16.41 19.20
C ARG A 58 17.42 -15.01 19.53
N VAL A 59 18.33 -14.05 19.75
CA VAL A 59 17.99 -12.65 20.04
C VAL A 59 17.23 -12.01 18.88
N SER A 60 17.68 -12.23 17.65
CA SER A 60 17.00 -11.71 16.45
C SER A 60 15.59 -12.27 16.30
N ALA A 61 15.40 -13.58 16.54
CA ALA A 61 14.09 -14.21 16.50
C ALA A 61 13.17 -13.72 17.63
N ALA A 62 13.69 -13.57 18.85
CA ALA A 62 12.95 -13.04 19.99
C ALA A 62 12.48 -11.59 19.74
N ASN A 63 13.38 -10.72 19.28
CA ASN A 63 13.03 -9.33 18.93
C ASN A 63 11.97 -9.30 17.83
N ALA A 64 12.09 -10.16 16.82
CA ALA A 64 11.12 -10.27 15.74
C ALA A 64 9.71 -10.67 16.25
N LEU A 65 9.61 -11.51 17.27
CA LEU A 65 8.33 -11.86 17.90
C LEU A 65 7.77 -10.70 18.72
N LEU A 66 8.60 -10.04 19.53
CA LEU A 66 8.19 -8.91 20.37
C LEU A 66 7.70 -7.73 19.54
N ASP A 67 8.43 -7.39 18.46
CA ASP A 67 8.06 -6.34 17.52
C ASP A 67 6.69 -6.57 16.86
N ARG A 68 6.26 -7.84 16.73
CA ARG A 68 4.95 -8.20 16.17
C ARG A 68 3.84 -8.20 17.21
N ALA A 69 4.15 -8.60 18.45
CA ALA A 69 3.19 -8.64 19.55
C ALA A 69 2.86 -7.24 20.10
N TYR A 70 3.88 -6.39 20.24
CA TYR A 70 3.76 -5.08 20.87
C TYR A 70 3.98 -3.91 19.90
N GLY A 71 4.39 -4.20 18.66
CA GLY A 71 4.78 -3.18 17.69
C GLY A 71 6.21 -2.68 17.92
N LYS A 72 6.74 -1.96 16.92
CA LYS A 72 8.01 -1.23 17.09
C LYS A 72 7.75 0.12 17.77
N PRO A 73 8.72 0.64 18.56
CA PRO A 73 8.66 1.99 19.08
C PRO A 73 8.37 3.01 17.97
N ARG A 74 7.53 4.01 18.29
CA ARG A 74 7.22 5.10 17.35
C ARG A 74 8.51 5.81 16.95
N GLN A 75 8.81 5.82 15.66
CA GLN A 75 9.91 6.61 15.13
C GLN A 75 9.53 8.08 15.11
N SER A 76 10.28 8.94 15.81
CA SER A 76 10.21 10.38 15.62
C SER A 76 10.94 10.72 14.32
N ILE A 77 10.21 11.22 13.32
CA ILE A 77 10.79 11.77 12.11
C ILE A 77 10.74 13.29 12.22
N GLU A 78 11.91 13.91 12.24
CA GLU A 78 12.02 15.36 12.13
C GLU A 78 12.01 15.74 10.65
N HIS A 79 10.98 16.46 10.23
CA HIS A 79 10.88 17.01 8.89
C HIS A 79 11.38 18.44 8.90
N MET A 80 12.53 18.69 8.27
CA MET A 80 13.07 20.03 8.06
C MET A 80 12.90 20.45 6.60
N GLY A 81 12.63 21.73 6.37
CA GLY A 81 12.63 22.36 5.06
C GLY A 81 14.05 22.61 4.54
N GLU A 82 14.14 23.12 3.31
CA GLU A 82 15.40 23.51 2.67
C GLU A 82 16.20 24.44 3.61
N GLY A 83 17.44 24.07 3.95
CA GLY A 83 18.28 24.85 4.86
C GLY A 83 17.97 24.70 6.37
N GLY A 84 17.21 23.68 6.78
CA GLY A 84 16.93 23.42 8.20
C GLY A 84 15.80 24.27 8.79
N GLY A 85 15.10 25.03 7.96
CA GLY A 85 13.93 25.82 8.38
C GLY A 85 12.66 24.99 8.53
N PRO A 86 11.57 25.58 9.07
CA PRO A 86 10.26 24.95 9.05
C PRO A 86 9.83 24.57 7.62
N ILE A 87 9.04 23.50 7.47
CA ILE A 87 8.47 23.11 6.17
C ILE A 87 7.60 24.27 5.66
N GLN A 88 7.95 24.79 4.48
CA GLN A 88 7.13 25.78 3.79
C GLN A 88 5.88 25.08 3.24
N THR A 89 4.74 25.28 3.88
CA THR A 89 3.45 24.77 3.38
C THR A 89 2.86 25.80 2.43
N GLN A 90 2.67 25.42 1.15
CA GLN A 90 1.87 26.23 0.23
C GLN A 90 0.39 26.03 0.57
N GLY A 91 -0.08 26.76 1.58
CA GLY A 91 -1.51 26.93 1.79
C GLY A 91 -2.08 27.77 0.64
N VAL A 92 -3.01 27.22 -0.14
CA VAL A 92 -3.89 28.06 -0.97
C VAL A 92 -4.81 28.77 0.00
N VAL A 93 -4.43 29.98 0.41
CA VAL A 93 -5.33 30.87 1.13
C VAL A 93 -6.36 31.33 0.11
N LEU A 94 -7.57 30.79 0.21
CA LEU A 94 -8.71 31.30 -0.55
C LEU A 94 -9.11 32.63 0.09
N ASP A 95 -8.74 33.74 -0.53
CA ASP A 95 -9.20 35.07 -0.10
C ASP A 95 -10.73 35.13 -0.20
N PRO A 96 -11.47 35.34 0.91
CA PRO A 96 -12.93 35.30 0.91
C PRO A 96 -13.56 36.36 -0.01
N GLU A 97 -12.87 37.49 -0.18
CA GLU A 97 -13.30 38.59 -1.05
C GLU A 97 -13.21 38.22 -2.53
N ARG A 98 -12.22 37.39 -2.89
CA ARG A 98 -12.04 36.91 -4.26
C ARG A 98 -13.10 35.87 -4.64
N LEU A 99 -13.61 35.11 -3.66
CA LEU A 99 -14.73 34.19 -3.84
C LEU A 99 -16.06 34.94 -4.08
N LYS A 100 -16.26 36.08 -3.42
CA LYS A 100 -17.48 36.91 -3.57
C LYS A 100 -17.49 37.78 -4.82
N ALA A 101 -16.30 38.09 -5.36
CA ALA A 101 -16.15 38.88 -6.59
C ALA A 101 -16.16 38.03 -7.87
N MET A 102 -16.22 36.70 -7.75
CA MET A 102 -16.40 35.81 -8.90
C MET A 102 -17.81 35.95 -9.47
N THR A 103 -17.90 36.02 -10.78
CA THR A 103 -19.18 36.07 -11.49
C THR A 103 -19.93 34.74 -11.33
N ASP A 104 -21.27 34.76 -11.41
CA ASP A 104 -22.10 33.55 -11.22
C ASP A 104 -21.70 32.40 -12.17
N ASP A 105 -21.21 32.74 -13.37
CA ASP A 105 -20.70 31.78 -14.36
C ASP A 105 -19.38 31.12 -13.91
N GLU A 106 -18.48 31.87 -13.28
CA GLU A 106 -17.23 31.35 -12.72
C GLU A 106 -17.48 30.50 -11.48
N LEU A 107 -18.48 30.87 -10.67
CA LEU A 107 -18.89 30.10 -9.51
C LEU A 107 -19.51 28.75 -9.93
N ALA A 108 -20.36 28.75 -10.97
CA ALA A 108 -20.92 27.53 -11.54
C ALA A 108 -19.84 26.61 -12.15
N ALA A 109 -18.80 27.18 -12.78
CA ALA A 109 -17.66 26.42 -13.27
C ALA A 109 -16.83 25.79 -12.14
N LEU A 110 -16.66 26.52 -11.02
CA LEU A 110 -15.96 26.04 -9.83
C LEU A 110 -16.75 24.90 -9.15
N GLU A 111 -18.06 25.04 -9.00
CA GLU A 111 -18.95 24.02 -8.43
C GLU A 111 -18.94 22.74 -9.28
N LYS A 112 -18.96 22.87 -10.60
CA LYS A 112 -18.83 21.74 -11.53
C LYS A 112 -17.47 21.02 -11.42
N ALA A 113 -16.40 21.77 -11.16
CA ALA A 113 -15.07 21.20 -10.91
C ALA A 113 -15.00 20.50 -9.54
N LEU A 114 -15.58 21.10 -8.50
CA LEU A 114 -15.60 20.57 -7.13
C LEU A 114 -16.52 19.33 -7.00
N GLY A 115 -17.65 19.30 -7.72
CA GLY A 115 -18.56 18.15 -7.78
C GLY A 115 -17.99 16.90 -8.48
N ARG A 116 -16.80 16.99 -9.09
CA ARG A 116 -15.99 15.83 -9.52
C ARG A 116 -15.08 15.31 -8.42
N LEU A 117 -14.75 16.14 -7.44
CA LEU A 117 -13.90 15.77 -6.30
C LEU A 117 -14.73 15.14 -5.16
N GLN A 118 -15.98 15.57 -4.98
CA GLN A 118 -16.86 15.10 -3.92
C GLN A 118 -17.58 13.78 -4.25
N ARG A 119 -17.74 13.45 -5.54
CA ARG A 119 -17.98 12.07 -5.98
C ARG A 119 -16.65 11.35 -6.02
N GLY A 120 -16.21 10.88 -4.85
CA GLY A 120 -15.27 9.78 -4.82
C GLY A 120 -15.81 8.68 -5.71
N ASP A 121 -15.00 8.23 -6.66
CA ASP A 121 -15.15 6.95 -7.34
C ASP A 121 -15.22 5.89 -6.24
N SER A 122 -16.45 5.60 -5.82
CA SER A 122 -16.81 4.39 -5.11
C SER A 122 -17.31 3.38 -6.14
N ASP A 123 -16.54 3.21 -7.22
CA ASP A 123 -16.46 1.94 -7.94
C ASP A 123 -15.62 0.96 -7.09
N GLY A 124 -16.03 0.81 -5.83
CA GLY A 124 -15.80 -0.41 -5.08
C GLY A 124 -16.73 -1.43 -5.70
N ALA A 125 -16.26 -2.10 -6.75
CA ALA A 125 -16.82 -3.38 -7.15
C ALA A 125 -16.91 -4.22 -5.88
N GLY A 126 -18.13 -4.36 -5.35
CA GLY A 126 -18.44 -5.25 -4.26
C GLY A 126 -17.88 -6.60 -4.64
N ARG A 127 -16.82 -7.02 -3.95
CA ARG A 127 -16.53 -8.43 -3.88
C ARG A 127 -17.74 -8.98 -3.15
N ASP A 128 -18.59 -9.68 -3.88
CA ASP A 128 -19.56 -10.57 -3.31
C ASP A 128 -18.75 -11.76 -2.79
N ASP A 129 -18.11 -11.58 -1.62
CA ASP A 129 -17.64 -12.69 -0.80
C ASP A 129 -18.88 -13.37 -0.22
N GLY A 130 -19.50 -14.18 -1.09
CA GLY A 130 -20.53 -15.14 -0.70
C GLY A 130 -20.07 -15.96 0.50
N PRO A 131 -20.99 -16.45 1.33
CA PRO A 131 -20.67 -17.04 2.62
C PRO A 131 -19.69 -18.20 2.44
N VAL A 132 -18.49 -18.03 3.00
CA VAL A 132 -17.50 -19.10 3.11
C VAL A 132 -18.16 -20.19 3.98
N SER A 133 -18.67 -21.23 3.34
CA SER A 133 -19.24 -22.38 4.03
C SER A 133 -18.18 -22.97 4.96
N ALA A 134 -18.49 -23.03 6.25
CA ALA A 134 -17.59 -23.44 7.33
C ALA A 134 -17.27 -24.95 7.36
N ASP A 135 -17.64 -25.72 6.33
CA ASP A 135 -17.72 -27.18 6.42
C ASP A 135 -16.53 -27.94 5.80
N ALA A 136 -15.41 -27.28 5.48
CA ALA A 136 -14.27 -27.94 4.81
C ALA A 136 -13.07 -28.26 5.73
N TYR A 137 -13.24 -28.27 7.06
CA TYR A 137 -12.21 -28.74 7.99
C TYR A 137 -12.69 -29.92 8.84
N SER A 138 -13.17 -30.99 8.19
CA SER A 138 -13.25 -32.31 8.80
C SER A 138 -12.42 -33.29 7.97
N GLY A 139 -11.19 -33.55 8.41
CA GLY A 139 -10.27 -34.45 7.71
C GLY A 139 -9.04 -34.78 8.55
N THR A 140 -9.22 -35.74 9.45
CA THR A 140 -8.21 -36.67 10.01
C THR A 140 -7.02 -36.07 10.78
N LEU A 141 -7.26 -35.88 12.09
CA LEU A 141 -6.28 -36.15 13.13
C LEU A 141 -6.21 -37.68 13.33
N ASP A 142 -5.26 -38.34 12.69
CA ASP A 142 -4.68 -39.61 13.14
C ASP A 142 -3.16 -39.29 13.16
N GLY A 143 -2.45 -39.26 14.29
CA GLY A 143 -2.50 -40.19 15.40
C GLY A 143 -1.40 -41.21 15.18
N ASP A 144 -0.16 -40.86 15.51
CA ASP A 144 0.93 -41.83 15.72
C ASP A 144 1.94 -41.23 16.70
N GLU A 145 1.72 -41.58 17.97
CA GLU A 145 2.75 -41.64 19.00
C GLU A 145 3.56 -42.93 18.79
N GLU A 146 4.87 -42.81 18.52
CA GLU A 146 5.96 -43.52 19.20
C GLU A 146 7.33 -42.98 18.73
#